data_AF-A0A529ZDL0-F1
#
_entry.id   AF-A0A529ZDL0-F1
#
_cell.length_a   1.000
_cell.length_b   1.000
_cell.length_c   1.000
_cell.angle_alpha   90.00
_cell.angle_beta   90.00
_cell.angle_gamma   90.00
#
_symmetry.space_group_name_H-M   'P 1'
#
loop_
_entity.id
_entity.type
_entity.pdbx_description
1 polymer ?
#
loop_
_entity_poly.entity_id
_entity_poly.type
_entity_poly.pdbx_seq_one_letter_code
_entity_poly.pdbx_strand_id
1 'polypeptide(L)'
;ATGFPIAKVAAKLAVGYTLDELENDITGGATPASFEPTIDYVVTKIPRFAFEKFPGAEPVLTTAMKSVGEVMAIGRTFQESLQKALRGLETGLTGLDEIEIPGLGHG
;
A
#
# COMPACT_ATOMS: atom_id res chain seq x y z
N ALA A 1 -3.52 -5.46 2.37
CA ALA A 1 -4.72 -4.65 2.59
C ALA A 1 -5.86 -5.45 3.21
N THR A 2 -6.46 -6.43 2.52
CA THR A 2 -7.61 -7.21 3.02
C THR A 2 -7.25 -8.55 3.68
N GLY A 3 -5.99 -8.97 3.52
CA GLY A 3 -5.52 -10.30 3.91
C GLY A 3 -5.87 -11.40 2.91
N PHE A 4 -6.86 -11.19 2.04
CA PHE A 4 -7.29 -12.20 1.05
C PHE A 4 -6.16 -12.51 0.04
N PRO A 5 -5.72 -13.78 -0.09
CA PRO A 5 -4.56 -14.13 -0.90
C PRO A 5 -4.93 -14.30 -2.38
N ILE A 6 -5.14 -13.17 -3.07
CA ILE A 6 -5.61 -13.11 -4.47
C ILE A 6 -4.82 -14.05 -5.39
N ALA A 7 -3.48 -14.02 -5.35
CA ALA A 7 -2.65 -14.84 -6.24
C ALA A 7 -2.82 -16.35 -5.99
N LYS A 8 -2.96 -16.77 -4.72
CA LYS A 8 -3.15 -18.18 -4.34
C LYS A 8 -4.51 -18.69 -4.82
N VAL A 9 -5.56 -17.88 -4.64
CA VAL A 9 -6.92 -18.20 -5.11
C VAL A 9 -6.94 -18.24 -6.63
N ALA A 10 -6.38 -17.24 -7.31
CA ALA A 10 -6.33 -17.18 -8.77
C ALA A 10 -5.60 -18.37 -9.40
N ALA A 11 -4.52 -18.85 -8.77
CA ALA A 11 -3.81 -20.05 -9.25
C ALA A 11 -4.68 -21.31 -9.21
N LYS A 12 -5.55 -21.46 -8.20
CA LYS A 12 -6.51 -22.57 -8.12
C LYS A 12 -7.66 -22.41 -9.12
N LEU A 13 -8.16 -21.19 -9.29
CA LEU A 13 -9.17 -20.88 -10.32
C LEU A 13 -8.64 -21.23 -11.73
N ALA A 14 -7.35 -20.97 -12.00
CA ALA A 14 -6.73 -21.26 -13.29
C ALA A 14 -6.67 -22.76 -13.63
N VAL A 15 -6.81 -23.66 -12.64
CA VAL A 15 -6.85 -25.11 -12.85
C VAL A 15 -8.27 -25.70 -12.68
N GLY A 16 -9.30 -24.85 -12.73
CA GLY A 16 -10.70 -25.26 -12.86
C GLY A 16 -11.53 -25.21 -11.58
N TYR A 17 -10.98 -24.76 -10.45
CA TYR A 17 -11.78 -24.54 -9.25
C TYR A 17 -12.67 -23.31 -9.40
N THR A 18 -13.76 -23.27 -8.65
CA THR A 18 -14.62 -22.08 -8.48
C THR A 18 -14.42 -21.45 -7.10
N LEU A 19 -14.86 -20.20 -6.92
CA LEU A 19 -14.62 -19.45 -5.66
C LEU A 19 -15.31 -20.07 -4.43
N ASP A 20 -16.44 -20.75 -4.63
CA ASP A 20 -17.21 -21.46 -3.61
C ASP A 20 -16.57 -22.78 -3.16
N GLU A 21 -15.73 -23.38 -4.00
CA GLU A 21 -14.97 -24.60 -3.67
C GLU A 21 -13.70 -24.30 -2.85
N LEU A 22 -13.34 -23.02 -2.71
CA LEU A 22 -12.12 -22.60 -2.05
C LEU A 22 -12.43 -22.06 -0.66
N GLU A 23 -11.76 -22.60 0.34
CA GLU A 23 -11.85 -22.12 1.72
C GLU A 23 -11.01 -20.83 1.92
N ASN A 24 -11.52 -19.92 2.75
CA ASN A 24 -10.80 -18.71 3.12
C ASN A 24 -9.74 -19.01 4.20
N ASP A 25 -8.47 -18.86 3.84
CA ASP A 25 -7.32 -19.15 4.71
C ASP A 25 -7.34 -18.35 6.03
N ILE A 26 -7.87 -17.12 6.04
CA ILE A 26 -7.81 -16.23 7.23
C ILE A 26 -8.83 -16.61 8.29
N THR A 27 -10.00 -17.07 7.87
CA THR A 27 -11.07 -17.49 8.79
C THR A 27 -10.95 -18.96 9.17
N GLY A 28 -9.83 -19.61 8.86
CA GLY A 28 -9.59 -21.03 9.12
C GLY A 28 -10.53 -21.96 8.35
N GLY A 29 -10.96 -21.54 7.15
CA GLY A 29 -11.91 -22.28 6.32
C GLY A 29 -13.37 -22.19 6.75
N ALA A 30 -13.70 -21.37 7.75
CA ALA A 30 -15.08 -21.18 8.21
C ALA A 30 -15.99 -20.49 7.16
N THR A 31 -15.41 -19.83 6.16
CA THR A 31 -16.13 -19.15 5.08
C THR A 31 -15.50 -19.51 3.72
N PRO A 32 -16.29 -19.60 2.64
CA PRO A 32 -15.74 -19.78 1.30
C PRO A 32 -14.98 -18.53 0.84
N ALA A 33 -14.24 -18.64 -0.26
CA ALA A 33 -13.52 -17.54 -0.89
C ALA A 33 -14.45 -16.64 -1.74
N SER A 34 -15.68 -17.07 -1.97
CA SER A 34 -16.77 -16.33 -2.64
C SER A 34 -17.42 -15.28 -1.73
N PHE A 35 -16.64 -14.36 -1.19
CA PHE A 35 -17.13 -13.24 -0.39
C PHE A 35 -16.33 -11.96 -0.65
N GLU A 36 -16.93 -10.82 -0.33
CA GLU A 36 -16.23 -9.53 -0.34
C GLU A 36 -15.70 -9.21 1.06
N PRO A 37 -14.38 -9.08 1.26
CA PRO A 37 -13.82 -8.73 2.56
C PRO A 37 -14.28 -7.35 3.03
N THR A 38 -14.86 -7.27 4.22
CA THR A 38 -15.07 -6.00 4.92
C THR A 38 -13.95 -5.77 5.91
N ILE A 39 -13.41 -4.56 5.93
CA ILE A 39 -12.32 -4.16 6.83
C ILE A 39 -12.83 -3.10 7.82
N ASP A 40 -12.31 -3.14 9.05
CA ASP A 40 -12.64 -2.21 10.12
C ASP A 40 -11.46 -1.28 10.45
N TYR A 41 -10.56 -1.09 9.47
CA TYR A 41 -9.36 -0.27 9.52
C TYR A 41 -9.10 0.40 8.17
N VAL A 42 -8.21 1.38 8.15
CA VAL A 42 -7.74 2.10 6.96
C VAL A 42 -6.33 1.64 6.60
N VAL A 43 -6.11 1.34 5.31
CA VAL A 43 -4.80 0.99 4.75
C VAL A 43 -4.31 2.13 3.88
N THR A 44 -3.11 2.64 4.16
CA THR A 44 -2.48 3.72 3.40
C THR A 44 -1.23 3.18 2.68
N LYS A 45 -1.09 3.50 1.39
CA LYS A 45 0.11 3.20 0.59
C LYS A 45 0.77 4.50 0.15
N ILE A 46 2.06 4.65 0.40
CA ILE A 46 2.86 5.80 -0.05
C ILE A 46 3.99 5.30 -0.97
N PRO A 47 4.15 5.87 -2.18
CA PRO A 47 5.25 5.52 -3.08
C PRO A 47 6.60 6.04 -2.54
N ARG A 48 7.67 5.26 -2.73
CA ARG A 48 9.05 5.67 -2.47
C ARG A 48 9.73 6.07 -3.78
N PHE A 49 10.34 7.25 -3.79
CA PHE A 49 11.15 7.75 -4.90
C PHE A 49 12.64 7.73 -4.53
N ALA A 50 13.53 7.79 -5.52
CA ALA A 50 14.97 7.89 -5.31
C ALA A 50 15.61 8.86 -6.32
N PHE A 51 14.99 10.04 -6.52
CA PHE A 51 15.43 11.03 -7.50
C PHE A 51 16.86 11.53 -7.27
N GLU A 52 17.32 11.51 -6.02
CA GLU A 52 18.69 11.84 -5.63
C GLU A 52 19.75 10.97 -6.34
N LYS A 53 19.36 9.77 -6.81
CA LYS A 53 20.24 8.87 -7.57
C LYS A 53 20.23 9.15 -9.08
N PHE A 54 19.35 10.03 -9.56
CA PHE A 54 19.12 10.31 -10.98
C PHE A 54 19.11 11.81 -11.27
N PRO A 55 20.27 12.51 -11.20
CA PRO A 55 20.33 13.98 -11.30
C PRO A 55 19.87 14.55 -12.65
N GLY A 56 19.88 13.76 -13.72
CA GLY A 56 19.34 14.16 -15.03
C GLY A 56 17.84 13.88 -15.21
N ALA A 57 17.19 13.24 -14.24
CA ALA A 57 15.77 12.93 -14.30
C ALA A 57 14.94 14.05 -13.68
N GLU A 58 13.83 14.40 -14.34
CA GLU A 58 12.89 15.38 -13.82
C GLU A 58 12.08 14.80 -12.64
N PRO A 59 12.14 15.42 -11.43
CA PRO A 59 11.49 14.92 -10.22
C PRO A 59 9.99 15.25 -10.13
N VAL A 60 9.34 15.51 -11.27
CA VAL A 60 7.91 15.83 -11.35
C VAL A 60 7.09 14.56 -11.60
N LEU A 61 6.01 14.36 -10.85
CA LEU A 61 5.13 13.21 -11.01
C LEU A 61 4.28 13.36 -12.28
N THR A 62 4.11 12.24 -12.99
CA THR A 62 3.33 12.17 -14.22
C THR A 62 2.60 10.82 -14.27
N THR A 63 1.91 10.51 -15.36
CA THR A 63 1.17 9.24 -15.54
C THR A 63 2.09 8.03 -15.61
N ALA A 64 3.35 8.21 -16.02
CA ALA A 64 4.36 7.17 -16.01
C ALA A 64 4.95 6.96 -14.60
N MET A 65 5.12 5.69 -14.22
CA MET A 65 5.66 5.32 -12.91
C MET A 65 7.13 5.73 -12.76
N LYS A 66 7.41 6.55 -11.74
CA LYS A 66 8.77 6.98 -11.35
C LYS A 66 9.20 6.48 -9.97
N SER A 67 8.30 5.86 -9.21
CA SER A 67 8.58 5.30 -7.88
C SER A 67 9.39 4.00 -7.99
N VAL A 68 10.32 3.78 -7.07
CA VAL A 68 11.17 2.58 -7.00
C VAL A 68 10.66 1.54 -5.99
N GLY A 69 9.67 1.92 -5.18
CA GLY A 69 9.06 1.05 -4.18
C GLY A 69 7.85 1.71 -3.54
N GLU A 70 7.38 1.10 -2.45
CA GLU A 70 6.22 1.57 -1.69
C GLU A 70 6.30 1.11 -0.24
N VAL A 71 5.66 1.87 0.65
CA VAL A 71 5.36 1.46 2.02
C VAL A 71 3.85 1.33 2.18
N MET A 72 3.42 0.38 2.99
CA MET A 72 2.02 0.19 3.38
C MET A 72 1.89 0.24 4.90
N ALA A 73 0.87 0.95 5.40
CA ALA A 73 0.53 0.98 6.82
C ALA A 73 -0.97 0.75 7.03
N ILE A 74 -1.31 0.25 8.22
CA ILE A 74 -2.68 -0.02 8.66
C ILE A 74 -2.94 0.78 9.94
N GLY A 75 -4.09 1.45 10.04
CA GLY A 75 -4.53 2.16 11.25
C GLY A 75 -6.04 2.09 11.42
N ARG A 76 -6.56 2.25 12.64
CA ARG A 76 -8.01 2.29 12.91
C ARG A 76 -8.67 3.54 12.33
N THR A 77 -7.87 4.58 12.10
CA THR A 77 -8.30 5.83 11.45
C THR A 77 -7.36 6.19 10.31
N PHE A 78 -7.81 7.10 9.45
CA PHE A 78 -6.96 7.61 8.37
C PHE A 78 -5.71 8.32 8.90
N GLN A 79 -5.86 9.17 9.91
CA GLN A 79 -4.75 9.92 10.50
C GLN A 79 -3.66 8.99 11.06
N GLU A 80 -4.07 7.95 11.77
CA GLU A 80 -3.14 6.94 12.28
C GLU A 80 -2.43 6.20 11.15
N SER A 81 -3.19 5.74 10.15
CA SER A 81 -2.66 4.98 9.01
C SER A 81 -1.65 5.82 8.20
N LEU A 82 -1.96 7.09 7.97
CA LEU A 82 -1.10 8.03 7.25
C LEU A 82 0.21 8.30 7.99
N GLN A 83 0.15 8.66 9.28
CA GLN A 83 1.33 8.92 10.10
C GLN A 83 2.25 7.69 10.19
N LYS A 84 1.66 6.49 10.29
CA LYS A 84 2.41 5.22 10.26
C LYS A 84 3.10 4.99 8.92
N ALA A 85 2.44 5.33 7.81
CA ALA A 85 3.04 5.20 6.48
C ALA A 85 4.20 6.19 6.28
N LEU A 86 4.03 7.46 6.70
CA LEU A 86 5.07 8.49 6.56
C LEU A 86 6.35 8.13 7.33
N ARG A 87 6.22 7.78 8.61
CA ARG A 87 7.38 7.39 9.42
C ARG A 87 8.03 6.07 8.99
N GLY A 88 7.26 5.21 8.32
CA GLY A 88 7.75 3.95 7.75
C GLY A 88 8.33 4.07 6.34
N LEU A 89 8.35 5.27 5.75
CA LEU A 89 8.83 5.50 4.38
C LEU A 89 10.37 5.46 4.27
N GLU A 90 11.09 5.38 5.40
CA GLU A 90 12.56 5.34 5.45
C GLU A 90 13.20 6.52 4.70
N THR A 91 12.65 7.72 4.95
CA THR A 91 13.15 9.01 4.44
C THR A 91 13.76 9.87 5.53
N GLY A 92 13.78 9.39 6.78
CA GLY A 92 14.22 10.14 7.96
C GLY A 92 13.11 10.99 8.61
N LEU A 93 11.91 11.00 8.03
CA LEU A 93 10.73 11.66 8.60
C LEU A 93 10.10 10.81 9.71
N THR A 94 9.51 11.46 10.70
CA THR A 94 8.79 10.81 11.82
C THR A 94 7.27 10.95 11.74
N GLY A 95 6.77 11.73 10.77
CA GLY A 95 5.35 11.92 10.49
C GLY A 95 5.12 13.01 9.46
N LEU A 96 4.23 13.95 9.79
CA LEU A 96 4.05 15.21 9.05
C LEU A 96 5.05 16.25 9.58
N ASP A 97 6.34 15.98 9.42
CA ASP A 97 7.38 16.92 9.82
C ASP A 97 7.39 18.13 8.87
N GLU A 98 7.69 19.31 9.42
CA GLU A 98 7.96 20.49 8.61
C GLU A 98 9.27 20.29 7.85
N ILE A 99 9.21 20.42 6.52
CA ILE A 99 10.39 20.35 5.65
C ILE A 99 10.46 21.60 4.79
N GLU A 100 11.68 22.11 4.58
CA GLU A 100 11.91 23.10 3.53
C GLU A 100 11.79 22.43 2.16
N ILE A 101 10.93 22.98 1.31
CA ILE A 101 10.78 22.54 -0.07
C ILE A 101 11.53 23.57 -0.95
N PRO A 102 12.67 23.20 -1.55
CA PRO A 102 13.42 24.13 -2.39
C PRO A 102 12.53 24.70 -3.51
N GLY A 103 12.42 26.03 -3.59
CA GLY A 103 11.63 26.73 -4.62
C GLY A 103 10.17 27.00 -4.25
N LEU A 104 9.66 26.51 -3.13
CA LEU A 104 8.46 27.02 -2.47
C LEU A 104 8.92 27.77 -1.21
N GLY A 105 8.67 29.09 -1.13
CA GLY A 105 9.05 29.89 0.04
C GLY A 105 8.44 29.35 1.34
N HIS A 106 8.96 29.82 2.49
CA HIS A 106 8.44 29.43 3.81
C HIS A 106 6.93 29.75 3.90
N GLY A 107 6.13 28.69 4.07
CA GLY A 107 4.71 28.79 4.43
C GLY A 107 4.56 28.97 5.94
#